data_AF-A0A379GHK3-F1
#
_entry.id   AF-A0A379GHK3-F1
#
_cell.length_a   1.000
_cell.length_b   1.000
_cell.length_c   1.000
_cell.angle_alpha   90.00
_cell.angle_beta   90.00
_cell.angle_gamma   90.00
#
_symmetry.space_group_name_H-M   'P 1'
#
loop_
_entity.id
_entity.type
_entity.pdbx_description
1 polymer ?
#
loop_
_entity_poly.entity_id
_entity_poly.type
_entity_poly.pdbx_seq_one_letter_code
_entity_poly.pdbx_strand_id
1 'polypeptide(L)'
;MWLSLGVGRKIGGRVNLASCGYQVRAQATRASRIEWEHIVPAWVFGHQRQCWQNGGRANCVKNDPIFGKIEADLHNLAPSIGEVNGDRSNFSFGQLSSQAPYQYGQCRSRVDFASRTFEPRNEVKGQVARVYFYLHDRYNLSMSRQQQQLFMAWDKAYPPTPWERERDNRIANIVGHHNPFVTGQMKWQLGHKNSGAGLTATYRPTTDKIEMPKAPTVSQDEQIKGNLNSKIYHFSHCTGYRTMSDKNAVYFKTENEATKAGYRLANNCKAL
;
A
#
# COMPACT_ATOMS: atom_id res chain seq x y z
N MET A 1 -18.21 -8.10 -1.46
CA MET A 1 -18.69 -6.76 -1.10
C MET A 1 -17.49 -5.82 -1.04
N TRP A 2 -17.43 -4.84 -1.94
CA TRP A 2 -16.30 -3.93 -2.09
C TRP A 2 -16.37 -2.81 -1.05
N LEU A 3 -15.28 -2.55 -0.33
CA LEU A 3 -15.18 -1.38 0.53
C LEU A 3 -14.86 -0.16 -0.36
N SER A 4 -15.83 0.72 -0.51
CA SER A 4 -15.64 2.05 -1.10
C SER A 4 -14.81 2.89 -0.14
N LEU A 5 -13.61 3.30 -0.56
CA LEU A 5 -12.69 4.10 0.26
C LEU A 5 -12.97 5.60 0.05
N GLY A 6 -13.65 6.21 1.02
CA GLY A 6 -13.68 7.66 1.17
C GLY A 6 -12.34 8.18 1.68
N VAL A 7 -11.76 9.16 1.00
CA VAL A 7 -10.44 9.74 1.32
C VAL A 7 -10.59 10.79 2.42
N GLY A 8 -10.01 10.52 3.60
CA GLY A 8 -9.94 11.47 4.72
C GLY A 8 -8.87 11.08 5.75
N ARG A 9 -7.85 11.93 5.87
CA ARG A 9 -6.69 11.97 6.81
C ARG A 9 -6.63 10.89 7.92
N LYS A 10 -5.52 10.13 7.95
CA LYS A 10 -5.01 9.32 9.09
C LYS A 10 -6.02 8.36 9.75
N ILE A 11 -6.96 7.80 9.00
CA ILE A 11 -7.81 6.71 9.46
C ILE A 11 -7.75 5.66 8.35
N GLY A 12 -7.04 4.54 8.57
CA GLY A 12 -7.24 3.37 7.74
C GLY A 12 -8.73 3.09 7.69
N GLY A 13 -9.33 3.02 6.50
CA GLY A 13 -10.79 3.09 6.31
C GLY A 13 -11.56 2.26 7.34
N ARG A 14 -12.68 2.78 7.85
CA ARG A 14 -13.49 2.04 8.82
C ARG A 14 -14.21 0.88 8.14
N VAL A 15 -14.30 -0.25 8.82
CA VAL A 15 -14.98 -1.44 8.30
C VAL A 15 -16.38 -1.54 8.89
N ASN A 16 -17.39 -1.69 8.03
CA ASN A 16 -18.73 -2.09 8.45
C ASN A 16 -18.79 -3.63 8.55
N LEU A 17 -18.45 -4.18 9.71
CA LEU A 17 -18.37 -5.64 9.93
C LEU A 17 -19.73 -6.33 9.79
N ALA A 18 -20.82 -5.67 10.22
CA ALA A 18 -22.16 -6.21 10.11
C ALA A 18 -22.59 -6.42 8.65
N SER A 19 -22.20 -5.52 7.75
CA SER A 19 -22.57 -5.61 6.33
C SER A 19 -22.07 -6.87 5.62
N CYS A 20 -21.00 -7.50 6.11
CA CYS A 20 -20.42 -8.71 5.55
C CYS A 20 -20.49 -9.93 6.49
N GLY A 21 -21.23 -9.82 7.60
CA GLY A 21 -21.36 -10.90 8.59
C GLY A 21 -20.03 -11.31 9.24
N TYR A 22 -19.06 -10.38 9.30
CA TYR A 22 -17.78 -10.64 9.95
C TYR A 22 -17.95 -10.72 11.46
N GLN A 23 -17.38 -11.75 12.08
CA GLN A 23 -17.32 -11.88 13.53
C GLN A 23 -15.88 -11.68 14.00
N VAL A 24 -15.72 -10.82 15.00
CA VAL A 24 -14.43 -10.54 15.63
C VAL A 24 -13.96 -11.79 16.36
N ARG A 25 -12.72 -12.23 16.09
CA ARG A 25 -12.14 -13.38 16.78
C ARG A 25 -11.60 -13.02 18.16
N ALA A 26 -10.85 -11.92 18.26
CA ALA A 26 -10.16 -11.50 19.50
C ALA A 26 -9.84 -9.99 19.61
N GLN A 27 -9.67 -9.26 18.50
CA GLN A 27 -9.11 -7.92 18.45
C GLN A 27 -10.09 -6.89 17.84
N ALA A 28 -11.14 -6.52 18.58
CA ALA A 28 -12.21 -5.62 18.10
C ALA A 28 -11.69 -4.27 17.55
N THR A 29 -10.74 -3.63 18.25
CA THR A 29 -10.13 -2.35 17.84
C THR A 29 -9.38 -2.45 16.51
N ARG A 30 -8.86 -3.63 16.19
CA ARG A 30 -8.12 -3.87 14.96
C ARG A 30 -9.02 -4.37 13.84
N ALA A 31 -10.07 -5.11 14.17
CA ALA A 31 -11.12 -5.49 13.23
C ALA A 31 -11.91 -4.27 12.68
N SER A 32 -12.03 -3.18 13.44
CA SER A 32 -12.81 -2.00 13.03
C SER A 32 -12.13 -1.09 11.99
N ARG A 33 -10.88 -1.39 11.61
CA ARG A 33 -10.09 -0.59 10.65
C ARG A 33 -9.51 -1.43 9.52
N ILE A 34 -9.26 -0.75 8.41
CA ILE A 34 -8.49 -1.30 7.30
C ILE A 34 -6.99 -1.10 7.55
N GLU A 35 -6.25 -2.16 7.29
CA GLU A 35 -4.80 -2.15 7.20
C GLU A 35 -4.37 -2.58 5.79
N TRP A 36 -3.26 -2.05 5.32
CA TRP A 36 -2.68 -2.46 4.04
C TRP A 36 -1.92 -3.77 4.24
N GLU A 37 -2.41 -4.82 3.61
CA GLU A 37 -1.82 -6.16 3.55
C GLU A 37 -0.73 -6.20 2.49
N HIS A 38 0.44 -6.71 2.86
CA HIS A 38 1.44 -7.22 1.92
C HIS A 38 1.09 -8.67 1.59
N ILE A 39 0.42 -8.91 0.45
CA ILE A 39 -0.03 -10.26 0.06
C ILE A 39 1.13 -11.25 0.14
N VAL A 40 2.25 -10.93 -0.51
CA VAL A 40 3.56 -11.52 -0.19
C VAL A 40 4.13 -10.74 1.00
N PRO A 41 4.26 -11.32 2.21
CA PRO A 41 4.67 -10.59 3.40
C PRO A 41 6.06 -9.98 3.23
N ALA A 42 6.30 -8.84 3.88
CA ALA A 42 7.63 -8.21 3.94
C ALA A 42 8.73 -9.15 4.42
N TRP A 43 8.39 -10.09 5.30
CA TRP A 43 9.31 -11.12 5.76
C TRP A 43 9.80 -12.01 4.60
N VAL A 44 8.94 -12.40 3.65
CA VAL A 44 9.32 -13.32 2.55
C VAL A 44 10.42 -12.71 1.69
N PHE A 45 10.29 -11.45 1.30
CA PHE A 45 11.29 -10.78 0.45
C PHE A 45 12.39 -10.05 1.24
N GLY A 46 12.30 -10.06 2.57
CA GLY A 46 13.15 -9.28 3.47
C GLY A 46 14.10 -10.11 4.33
N HIS A 47 13.63 -11.22 4.92
CA HIS A 47 14.31 -11.87 6.04
C HIS A 47 15.72 -12.40 5.73
N GLN A 48 16.02 -12.73 4.48
CA GLN A 48 17.34 -13.22 4.07
C GLN A 48 18.33 -12.09 3.74
N ARG A 49 17.89 -10.82 3.75
CA ARG A 49 18.73 -9.67 3.41
C ARG A 49 19.56 -9.26 4.61
N GLN A 50 20.78 -8.78 4.34
CA GLN A 50 21.69 -8.31 5.39
C GLN A 50 21.07 -7.17 6.23
N CYS A 51 20.30 -6.27 5.61
CA CYS A 51 19.59 -5.21 6.33
C CYS A 51 18.66 -5.78 7.40
N TRP A 52 18.01 -6.91 7.13
CA TRP A 52 17.04 -7.51 8.05
C TRP A 52 17.74 -8.20 9.21
N GLN A 53 18.88 -8.85 8.94
CA GLN A 53 19.73 -9.41 9.98
C GLN A 53 20.29 -8.30 10.89
N ASN A 54 20.58 -7.13 10.32
CA ASN A 54 21.18 -5.98 11.02
C ASN A 54 20.14 -4.95 11.52
N GLY A 55 18.95 -5.37 11.96
CA GLY A 55 17.93 -4.46 12.52
C GLY A 55 16.53 -4.58 11.93
N GLY A 56 16.21 -5.73 11.34
CA GLY A 56 14.88 -6.09 10.88
C GLY A 56 14.35 -5.21 9.75
N ARG A 57 13.02 -5.23 9.60
CA ARG A 57 12.30 -4.46 8.58
C ARG A 57 12.66 -2.98 8.63
N ALA A 58 12.72 -2.37 9.81
CA ALA A 58 13.02 -0.95 9.96
C ALA A 58 14.38 -0.56 9.34
N ASN A 59 15.39 -1.41 9.51
CA ASN A 59 16.70 -1.20 8.89
C ASN A 59 16.64 -1.38 7.37
N CYS A 60 15.89 -2.36 6.87
CA CYS A 60 15.70 -2.55 5.42
C CYS A 60 14.97 -1.38 4.75
N VAL A 61 13.91 -0.86 5.37
CA VAL A 61 13.19 0.32 4.89
C VAL A 61 14.15 1.50 4.71
N LYS A 62 15.07 1.67 5.65
CA LYS A 62 16.02 2.79 5.65
C LYS A 62 17.16 2.61 4.66
N ASN A 63 17.69 1.40 4.52
CA ASN A 63 19.02 1.18 3.95
C ASN A 63 19.08 0.22 2.75
N ASP A 64 18.00 -0.50 2.43
CA ASP A 64 17.96 -1.40 1.27
C ASP A 64 16.96 -0.86 0.22
N PRO A 65 17.45 -0.22 -0.86
CA PRO A 65 16.58 0.36 -1.89
C PRO A 65 15.81 -0.70 -2.67
N ILE A 66 16.30 -1.94 -2.75
CA ILE A 66 15.56 -3.03 -3.38
C ILE A 66 14.43 -3.47 -2.46
N PHE A 67 14.67 -3.60 -1.16
CA PHE A 67 13.61 -3.86 -0.20
C PHE A 67 12.52 -2.80 -0.25
N GLY A 68 12.90 -1.52 -0.24
CA GLY A 68 11.96 -0.40 -0.33
C GLY A 68 11.11 -0.44 -1.61
N LYS A 69 11.71 -0.81 -2.76
CA LYS A 69 10.97 -1.01 -4.02
C LYS A 69 9.94 -2.14 -3.91
N ILE A 70 10.32 -3.29 -3.35
CA ILE A 70 9.40 -4.43 -3.22
C ILE A 70 8.27 -4.12 -2.24
N GLU A 71 8.59 -3.46 -1.13
CA GLU A 71 7.62 -3.09 -0.11
C GLU A 71 6.59 -2.06 -0.60
N ALA A 72 7.01 -1.14 -1.46
CA ALA A 72 6.17 -0.11 -2.05
C ALA A 72 5.42 -0.58 -3.32
N ASP A 73 5.65 -1.81 -3.78
CA ASP A 73 5.02 -2.32 -5.00
C ASP A 73 3.50 -2.42 -4.82
N LEU A 74 2.77 -1.54 -5.52
CA LEU A 74 1.32 -1.43 -5.44
C LEU A 74 0.61 -2.71 -5.84
N HIS A 75 1.19 -3.56 -6.70
CA HIS A 75 0.60 -4.84 -7.05
C HIS A 75 0.51 -5.78 -5.84
N ASN A 76 1.39 -5.64 -4.84
CA ASN A 76 1.43 -6.43 -3.61
C ASN A 76 0.53 -5.91 -2.47
N LEU A 77 -0.03 -4.69 -2.59
CA LEU A 77 -0.77 -4.03 -1.52
C LEU A 77 -2.29 -4.19 -1.67
N ALA A 78 -2.95 -4.75 -0.65
CA ALA A 78 -4.40 -4.91 -0.64
C ALA A 78 -5.02 -4.39 0.68
N PRO A 79 -6.22 -3.77 0.66
CA PRO A 79 -6.92 -3.45 1.88
C PRO A 79 -7.44 -4.73 2.55
N SER A 80 -7.16 -4.88 3.85
CA SER A 80 -7.60 -6.03 4.65
C SER A 80 -8.18 -5.55 5.98
N ILE A 81 -9.10 -6.34 6.55
CA ILE A 81 -9.55 -6.14 7.94
C ILE A 81 -8.32 -6.29 8.83
N GLY A 82 -8.06 -5.31 9.69
CA GLY A 82 -6.82 -5.30 10.47
C GLY A 82 -6.63 -6.59 11.28
N GLU A 83 -7.67 -7.11 11.93
CA GLU A 83 -7.57 -8.36 12.70
C GLU A 83 -7.07 -9.51 11.82
N VAL A 84 -7.66 -9.69 10.63
CA VAL A 84 -7.24 -10.70 9.65
C VAL A 84 -5.78 -10.50 9.22
N ASN A 85 -5.37 -9.26 8.91
CA ASN A 85 -4.00 -8.95 8.52
C ASN A 85 -2.96 -9.46 9.55
N GLY A 86 -3.19 -9.23 10.85
CA GLY A 86 -2.18 -9.68 11.84
C GLY A 86 -2.40 -11.07 12.41
N ASP A 87 -3.61 -11.63 12.33
CA ASP A 87 -3.77 -13.08 12.51
C ASP A 87 -3.02 -13.83 11.40
N ARG A 88 -3.09 -13.33 10.16
CA ARG A 88 -2.33 -13.85 9.01
C ARG A 88 -0.82 -13.67 9.20
N SER A 89 -0.38 -12.55 9.78
CA SER A 89 1.04 -12.32 10.11
C SER A 89 1.96 -12.54 8.91
N ASN A 90 3.02 -13.32 9.04
CA ASN A 90 3.86 -13.82 7.94
C ASN A 90 3.59 -15.29 7.61
N PHE A 91 2.40 -15.81 7.90
CA PHE A 91 2.04 -17.20 7.67
C PHE A 91 1.98 -17.51 6.17
N SER A 92 2.36 -18.75 5.83
CA SER A 92 2.28 -19.22 4.46
C SER A 92 0.83 -19.36 4.05
N PHE A 93 0.53 -19.06 2.78
CA PHE A 93 -0.75 -19.46 2.22
C PHE A 93 -0.77 -20.97 2.02
N GLY A 94 -1.90 -21.59 2.36
CA GLY A 94 -2.08 -23.03 2.25
C GLY A 94 -3.55 -23.42 2.17
N GLN A 95 -3.79 -24.69 1.85
CA GLN A 95 -5.12 -25.29 1.96
C GLN A 95 -5.20 -25.96 3.33
N LEU A 96 -6.11 -25.49 4.18
CA LEU A 96 -6.35 -26.10 5.49
C LEU A 96 -7.31 -27.28 5.35
N SER A 97 -7.24 -28.16 6.33
CA SER A 97 -8.17 -29.27 6.51
C SER A 97 -9.64 -28.81 6.43
N SER A 98 -10.53 -29.67 5.92
CA SER A 98 -11.98 -29.42 5.92
C SER A 98 -12.53 -29.18 7.33
N GLN A 99 -11.88 -29.75 8.35
CA GLN A 99 -12.25 -29.64 9.75
C GLN A 99 -11.72 -28.35 10.41
N ALA A 100 -10.88 -27.56 9.72
CA ALA A 100 -10.37 -26.32 10.28
C ALA A 100 -11.51 -25.30 10.49
N PRO A 101 -11.61 -24.67 11.68
CA PRO A 101 -12.74 -23.83 12.05
C PRO A 101 -12.81 -22.56 11.21
N TYR A 102 -14.01 -22.01 11.06
CA TYR A 102 -14.20 -20.66 10.54
C TYR A 102 -14.19 -19.66 11.70
N GLN A 103 -13.11 -18.90 11.84
CA GLN A 103 -12.94 -18.02 13.01
C GLN A 103 -13.55 -16.63 12.86
N TYR A 104 -14.07 -16.29 11.67
CA TYR A 104 -14.44 -14.92 11.31
C TYR A 104 -15.90 -14.78 10.86
N GLY A 105 -16.79 -15.65 11.35
CA GLY A 105 -18.22 -15.64 11.00
C GLY A 105 -18.46 -16.05 9.54
N GLN A 106 -19.10 -15.18 8.75
CA GLN A 106 -19.37 -15.45 7.33
C GLN A 106 -18.13 -15.33 6.44
N CYS A 107 -17.06 -14.69 6.92
CA CYS A 107 -15.79 -14.66 6.20
C CYS A 107 -15.17 -16.07 6.18
N ARG A 108 -14.97 -16.60 4.97
CA ARG A 108 -14.47 -17.97 4.75
C ARG A 108 -12.95 -18.10 4.72
N SER A 109 -12.23 -17.02 5.02
CA SER A 109 -10.79 -17.14 5.32
C SER A 109 -10.61 -17.86 6.65
N ARG A 110 -9.51 -18.57 6.79
CA ARG A 110 -9.19 -19.39 7.97
C ARG A 110 -7.72 -19.26 8.30
N VAL A 111 -7.39 -19.35 9.58
CA VAL A 111 -6.01 -19.32 10.05
C VAL A 111 -5.74 -20.56 10.90
N ASP A 112 -4.58 -21.15 10.76
CA ASP A 112 -4.09 -22.17 11.68
C ASP A 112 -2.79 -21.65 12.29
N PHE A 113 -2.87 -21.22 13.55
CA PHE A 113 -1.73 -20.68 14.29
C PHE A 113 -0.67 -21.73 14.59
N ALA A 114 -1.08 -23.00 14.78
CA ALA A 114 -0.16 -24.09 15.12
C ALA A 114 0.68 -24.47 13.89
N SER A 115 0.03 -24.59 12.73
CA SER A 115 0.74 -24.89 11.47
C SER A 115 1.26 -23.64 10.75
N ARG A 116 1.04 -22.43 11.31
CA ARG A 116 1.42 -21.13 10.73
C ARG A 116 0.98 -20.99 9.27
N THR A 117 -0.27 -21.36 9.01
CA THR A 117 -0.86 -21.40 7.67
C THR A 117 -2.13 -20.55 7.64
N PHE A 118 -2.30 -19.78 6.57
CA PHE A 118 -3.53 -19.03 6.32
C PHE A 118 -4.16 -19.55 5.03
N GLU A 119 -5.44 -19.89 5.08
CA GLU A 119 -6.23 -20.18 3.89
C GLU A 119 -7.15 -18.98 3.60
N PRO A 120 -6.94 -18.27 2.49
CA PRO A 120 -7.83 -17.18 2.14
C PRO A 120 -9.14 -17.74 1.56
N ARG A 121 -10.22 -16.96 1.66
CA ARG A 121 -11.48 -17.26 0.96
C ARG A 121 -11.27 -17.47 -0.55
N ASN A 122 -12.11 -18.30 -1.15
CA ASN A 122 -11.95 -18.74 -2.54
C ASN A 122 -11.88 -17.58 -3.54
N GLU A 123 -12.65 -16.51 -3.34
CA GLU A 123 -12.74 -15.42 -4.30
C GLU A 123 -11.46 -14.56 -4.41
N VAL A 124 -10.49 -14.74 -3.51
CA VAL A 124 -9.18 -14.06 -3.57
C VAL A 124 -8.01 -15.02 -3.82
N LYS A 125 -8.22 -16.34 -3.84
CA LYS A 125 -7.15 -17.34 -4.05
C LYS A 125 -6.39 -17.09 -5.36
N GLY A 126 -7.11 -16.80 -6.45
CA GLY A 126 -6.50 -16.49 -7.74
C GLY A 126 -5.64 -15.22 -7.71
N GLN A 127 -6.14 -14.15 -7.08
CA GLN A 127 -5.39 -12.90 -6.93
C GLN A 127 -4.11 -13.11 -6.11
N VAL A 128 -4.19 -13.87 -5.01
CA VAL A 128 -3.02 -14.23 -4.20
C VAL A 128 -1.99 -14.95 -5.07
N ALA A 129 -2.40 -15.95 -5.84
CA ALA A 129 -1.49 -16.70 -6.71
C ALA A 129 -0.77 -15.79 -7.72
N ARG A 130 -1.50 -14.93 -8.44
CA ARG A 130 -0.93 -14.03 -9.45
C ARG A 130 -0.04 -12.94 -8.87
N VAL A 131 -0.31 -12.47 -7.65
CA VAL A 131 0.58 -11.54 -6.94
C VAL A 131 1.86 -12.24 -6.49
N TYR A 132 1.78 -13.49 -6.00
CA TYR A 132 2.97 -14.29 -5.70
C TYR A 132 3.82 -14.53 -6.95
N PHE A 133 3.21 -14.95 -8.06
CA PHE A 133 3.94 -15.14 -9.32
C PHE A 133 4.64 -13.86 -9.77
N TYR A 134 3.93 -12.73 -9.75
CA TYR A 134 4.47 -11.44 -10.14
C TYR A 134 5.66 -11.00 -9.28
N LEU A 135 5.54 -11.02 -7.95
CA LEU A 135 6.65 -10.58 -7.09
C LEU A 135 7.86 -11.52 -7.20
N HIS A 136 7.62 -12.83 -7.29
CA HIS A 136 8.71 -13.79 -7.41
C HIS A 136 9.43 -13.69 -8.75
N ASP A 137 8.70 -13.53 -9.86
CA ASP A 137 9.27 -13.29 -11.18
C ASP A 137 10.05 -11.97 -11.21
N ARG A 138 9.39 -10.87 -10.83
CA ARG A 138 9.94 -9.52 -10.98
C ARG A 138 11.16 -9.27 -10.10
N TYR A 139 11.17 -9.79 -8.87
CA TYR A 139 12.25 -9.54 -7.90
C TYR A 139 13.14 -10.75 -7.67
N ASN A 140 13.05 -11.75 -8.55
CA ASN A 140 13.84 -12.98 -8.52
C ASN A 140 13.83 -13.67 -7.15
N LEU A 141 12.64 -13.85 -6.57
CA LEU A 141 12.47 -14.54 -5.29
C LEU A 141 12.26 -16.04 -5.51
N SER A 142 12.83 -16.87 -4.64
CA SER A 142 12.62 -18.32 -4.69
C SER A 142 11.25 -18.70 -4.15
N MET A 143 10.61 -19.69 -4.77
CA MET A 143 9.32 -20.25 -4.33
C MET A 143 9.45 -21.77 -4.26
N SER A 144 9.01 -22.39 -3.16
CA SER A 144 9.07 -23.85 -3.03
C SER A 144 8.18 -24.53 -4.07
N ARG A 145 8.54 -25.75 -4.49
CA ARG A 145 7.73 -26.52 -5.45
C ARG A 145 6.28 -26.69 -4.98
N GLN A 146 6.08 -26.90 -3.68
CA GLN A 146 4.74 -27.03 -3.07
C GLN A 146 3.93 -25.74 -3.21
N GLN A 147 4.51 -24.58 -2.92
CA GLN A 147 3.85 -23.28 -3.08
C GLN A 147 3.53 -22.99 -4.55
N GLN A 148 4.47 -23.27 -5.46
CA GLN A 148 4.23 -23.12 -6.90
C GLN A 148 3.02 -23.96 -7.34
N GLN A 149 2.97 -25.24 -6.95
CA GLN A 149 1.86 -26.13 -7.29
C GLN A 149 0.53 -25.63 -6.71
N LEU A 150 0.52 -25.18 -5.45
CA LEU A 150 -0.67 -24.60 -4.82
C LEU A 150 -1.20 -23.39 -5.62
N PHE A 151 -0.33 -22.43 -5.90
CA PHE A 151 -0.71 -21.22 -6.61
C PHE A 151 -1.08 -21.49 -8.07
N MET A 152 -0.45 -22.46 -8.73
CA MET A 152 -0.85 -22.87 -10.08
C MET A 152 -2.27 -23.46 -10.08
N ALA A 153 -2.61 -24.27 -9.06
CA ALA A 153 -3.96 -24.79 -8.89
C ALA A 153 -4.97 -23.65 -8.64
N TRP A 154 -4.61 -22.68 -7.80
CA TRP A 154 -5.47 -21.53 -7.50
C TRP A 154 -5.66 -20.60 -8.69
N ASP A 155 -4.60 -20.28 -9.44
CA ASP A 155 -4.68 -19.45 -10.63
C ASP A 155 -5.61 -20.07 -11.68
N LYS A 156 -5.51 -21.39 -11.89
CA LYS A 156 -6.40 -22.14 -12.78
C LYS A 156 -7.85 -22.16 -12.29
N ALA A 157 -8.07 -22.41 -11.00
CA ALA A 157 -9.41 -22.54 -10.43
C ALA A 157 -10.14 -21.18 -10.31
N TYR A 158 -9.38 -20.09 -10.14
CA TYR A 158 -9.90 -18.75 -9.87
C TYR A 158 -9.31 -17.73 -10.87
N PRO A 159 -9.86 -17.65 -12.10
CA PRO A 159 -9.34 -16.75 -13.13
C PRO A 159 -9.45 -15.26 -12.74
N PRO A 160 -8.71 -14.35 -13.39
CA PRO A 160 -8.74 -12.92 -13.08
C PRO A 160 -10.16 -12.34 -13.19
N THR A 161 -10.61 -11.71 -12.11
CA THR A 161 -11.93 -11.07 -12.04
C THR A 161 -11.93 -9.72 -12.76
N PRO A 162 -13.10 -9.16 -13.14
CA PRO A 162 -13.17 -7.81 -13.71
C PRO A 162 -12.52 -6.75 -12.82
N TRP A 163 -12.73 -6.83 -11.50
CA TRP A 163 -12.09 -5.90 -10.57
C TRP A 163 -10.56 -6.06 -10.54
N GLU A 164 -10.05 -7.28 -10.58
CA GLU A 164 -8.61 -7.50 -10.55
C GLU A 164 -7.92 -6.91 -11.79
N ARG A 165 -8.55 -7.03 -12.97
CA ARG A 165 -8.09 -6.38 -14.20
C ARG A 165 -8.17 -4.85 -14.10
N GLU A 166 -9.26 -4.33 -13.56
CA GLU A 166 -9.40 -2.88 -13.35
C GLU A 166 -8.35 -2.33 -12.37
N ARG A 167 -8.10 -3.06 -11.27
CA ARG A 167 -7.04 -2.72 -10.32
C ARG A 167 -5.67 -2.74 -10.99
N ASP A 168 -5.37 -3.77 -11.78
CA ASP A 168 -4.12 -3.87 -12.54
C ASP A 168 -3.94 -2.70 -13.50
N ASN A 169 -4.97 -2.33 -14.27
CA ASN A 169 -4.96 -1.16 -15.15
C ASN A 169 -4.66 0.15 -14.38
N ARG A 170 -5.33 0.37 -13.25
CA ARG A 170 -5.09 1.55 -12.41
C ARG A 170 -3.67 1.61 -11.87
N ILE A 171 -3.14 0.47 -11.44
CA ILE A 171 -1.78 0.39 -10.94
C ILE A 171 -0.79 0.63 -12.09
N ALA A 172 -0.99 -0.01 -13.24
CA ALA A 172 -0.13 0.16 -14.41
C ALA A 172 -0.05 1.62 -14.88
N ASN A 173 -1.15 2.37 -14.81
CA ASN A 173 -1.17 3.81 -15.09
C ASN A 173 -0.33 4.64 -14.10
N ILE A 174 -0.05 4.12 -12.90
CA ILE A 174 0.78 4.78 -11.88
C ILE A 174 2.25 4.32 -11.97
N VAL A 175 2.48 3.01 -12.10
CA VAL A 175 3.83 2.41 -11.98
C VAL A 175 4.47 2.10 -13.35
N GLY A 176 3.74 2.29 -14.45
CA GLY A 176 4.21 2.11 -15.82
C GLY A 176 4.28 0.65 -16.30
N HIS A 177 3.74 -0.31 -15.54
CA HIS A 177 3.74 -1.72 -15.93
C HIS A 177 2.61 -2.51 -15.27
N HIS A 178 2.12 -3.51 -16.01
CA HIS A 178 1.11 -4.47 -15.56
C HIS A 178 1.73 -5.61 -14.74
N ASN A 179 0.88 -6.31 -14.00
CA ASN A 179 1.14 -7.69 -13.59
C ASN A 179 0.83 -8.62 -14.78
N PRO A 180 1.85 -9.23 -15.44
CA PRO A 180 1.64 -10.03 -16.65
C PRO A 180 0.86 -11.32 -16.40
N PHE A 181 0.74 -11.77 -15.14
CA PHE A 181 -0.09 -12.91 -14.75
C PHE A 181 -1.58 -12.53 -14.64
N VAL A 182 -1.92 -11.26 -14.45
CA VAL A 182 -3.30 -10.75 -14.50
C VAL A 182 -3.75 -10.54 -15.95
N THR A 183 -2.88 -9.97 -16.78
CA THR A 183 -3.16 -9.75 -18.21
C THR A 183 -3.19 -11.05 -19.01
N GLY A 184 -2.51 -12.09 -18.52
CA GLY A 184 -2.37 -13.38 -19.21
C GLY A 184 -1.19 -13.43 -20.18
N GLN A 185 -0.35 -12.38 -20.21
CA GLN A 185 0.91 -12.36 -20.96
C GLN A 185 1.93 -13.38 -20.43
N MET A 186 1.86 -13.71 -19.13
CA MET A 186 2.65 -14.76 -18.50
C MET A 186 1.76 -15.77 -17.79
N LYS A 187 2.24 -17.01 -17.72
CA LYS A 187 1.66 -18.09 -16.91
C LYS A 187 2.78 -18.78 -16.16
N TRP A 188 2.58 -19.00 -14.87
CA TRP A 188 3.57 -19.72 -14.06
C TRP A 188 3.55 -21.20 -14.38
N GLN A 189 4.74 -21.81 -14.49
CA GLN A 189 4.92 -23.24 -14.64
C GLN A 189 6.07 -23.71 -13.76
N LEU A 190 6.13 -25.00 -13.45
CA LEU A 190 7.29 -25.55 -12.75
C LEU A 190 8.54 -25.34 -13.59
N GLY A 191 9.60 -24.82 -12.96
CA GLY A 191 10.82 -24.42 -13.67
C GLY A 191 10.77 -23.05 -14.33
N HIS A 192 9.76 -22.22 -14.02
CA HIS A 192 9.69 -20.82 -14.43
C HIS A 192 11.01 -20.10 -14.14
N LYS A 193 11.54 -19.42 -15.15
CA LYS A 193 12.75 -18.58 -15.01
C LYS A 193 12.30 -17.15 -14.74
N ASN A 194 12.56 -16.68 -13.52
CA ASN A 194 12.23 -15.33 -13.09
C ASN A 194 12.91 -14.29 -13.99
N SER A 195 12.18 -13.26 -14.40
CA SER A 195 12.70 -12.16 -15.21
C SER A 195 13.71 -11.28 -14.45
N GLY A 196 13.53 -11.10 -13.14
CA GLY A 196 14.33 -10.16 -12.36
C GLY A 196 14.17 -8.70 -12.79
N ALA A 197 13.12 -8.35 -13.55
CA ALA A 197 12.93 -7.02 -14.12
C ALA A 197 12.86 -5.88 -13.08
N GLY A 198 12.48 -6.19 -11.84
CA GLY A 198 12.48 -5.24 -10.72
C GLY A 198 13.85 -5.04 -10.06
N LEU A 199 14.84 -5.86 -10.41
CA LEU A 199 16.22 -5.78 -9.89
C LEU A 199 17.17 -5.01 -10.80
N THR A 200 16.91 -4.97 -12.11
CA THR A 200 17.75 -4.22 -13.04
C THR A 200 17.75 -2.75 -12.66
N ALA A 201 18.95 -2.22 -12.38
CA ALA A 201 19.17 -0.87 -11.93
C ALA A 201 18.88 0.15 -13.04
N THR A 202 17.61 0.43 -13.28
CA THR A 202 17.18 1.78 -13.68
C THR A 202 16.46 2.41 -12.50
N TYR A 203 17.09 2.39 -11.32
CA TYR A 203 17.10 3.61 -10.55
C TYR A 203 18.20 4.47 -11.16
N ARG A 204 17.87 5.20 -12.23
CA ARG A 204 18.41 6.56 -12.29
C ARG A 204 17.82 7.21 -11.05
N PRO A 205 18.61 7.74 -10.10
CA PRO A 205 18.09 8.85 -9.33
C PRO A 205 17.68 9.84 -10.41
N THR A 206 16.39 10.03 -10.61
CA THR A 206 15.92 11.13 -11.42
C THR A 206 16.31 12.37 -10.62
N THR A 207 17.50 12.89 -10.93
CA THR A 207 17.76 14.33 -10.89
C THR A 207 16.83 15.08 -11.84
N ASP A 208 16.11 14.35 -12.70
CA ASP A 208 14.88 14.80 -13.33
C ASP A 208 13.77 14.90 -12.28
N LYS A 209 13.71 16.09 -11.67
CA LYS A 209 12.48 16.63 -11.12
C LYS A 209 11.35 16.27 -12.09
N ILE A 210 10.30 15.63 -11.60
CA ILE A 210 9.03 15.59 -12.32
C ILE A 210 8.69 17.06 -12.60
N GLU A 211 8.89 17.49 -13.84
CA GLU A 211 8.46 18.80 -14.30
C GLU A 211 6.94 18.70 -14.39
N MET A 212 6.29 19.01 -13.26
CA MET A 212 4.89 19.40 -13.28
C MET A 212 4.77 20.52 -14.33
N PRO A 213 3.71 20.52 -15.16
CA PRO A 213 3.50 21.58 -16.14
C PRO A 213 3.71 22.92 -15.44
N LYS A 214 4.64 23.73 -15.97
CA LYS A 214 5.06 25.01 -15.39
C LYS A 214 3.82 25.80 -14.98
N ALA A 215 3.55 25.79 -13.68
CA ALA A 215 2.67 26.78 -13.10
C ALA A 215 3.34 28.15 -13.35
N PRO A 216 2.59 29.17 -13.74
CA PRO A 216 3.14 30.50 -13.96
C PRO A 216 3.93 30.93 -12.72
N THR A 217 5.16 31.39 -12.94
CA THR A 217 6.06 31.87 -11.90
C THR A 217 5.50 33.15 -11.30
N VAL A 218 4.81 33.01 -10.18
CA VAL A 218 4.39 34.11 -9.31
C VAL A 218 5.56 34.38 -8.34
N SER A 219 5.97 35.65 -8.27
CA SER A 219 7.05 36.17 -7.42
C SER A 219 6.91 35.72 -5.96
N GLN A 220 8.02 35.49 -5.24
CA GLN A 220 8.01 35.19 -3.80
C GLN A 220 7.36 36.32 -2.96
N ASP A 221 7.17 37.51 -3.53
CA ASP A 221 6.51 38.65 -2.89
C ASP A 221 4.97 38.57 -2.89
N GLU A 222 4.38 37.54 -3.49
CA GLU A 222 2.91 37.36 -3.56
C GLU A 222 2.42 36.08 -2.87
N GLN A 223 3.31 35.34 -2.21
CA GLN A 223 2.94 34.11 -1.50
C GLN A 223 2.29 34.41 -0.15
N ILE A 224 1.43 33.50 0.30
CA ILE A 224 0.76 33.56 1.60
C ILE A 224 1.56 32.74 2.60
N LYS A 225 1.96 33.33 3.74
CA LYS A 225 2.76 32.66 4.76
C LYS A 225 1.89 32.23 5.93
N GLY A 226 1.89 30.93 6.21
CA GLY A 226 1.13 30.28 7.28
C GLY A 226 2.02 29.74 8.40
N ASN A 227 1.62 29.96 9.65
CA ASN A 227 2.30 29.39 10.81
C ASN A 227 1.82 27.95 11.08
N LEU A 228 2.74 26.99 11.06
CA LEU A 228 2.46 25.57 11.25
C LEU A 228 1.76 25.24 12.58
N ASN A 229 2.04 26.02 13.63
CA ASN A 229 1.56 25.78 14.99
C ASN A 229 0.19 26.43 15.24
N SER A 230 0.02 27.71 14.89
CA SER A 230 -1.24 28.43 15.14
C SER A 230 -2.29 28.22 14.04
N LYS A 231 -1.90 27.66 12.88
CA LYS A 231 -2.73 27.56 11.67
C LYS A 231 -3.28 28.91 11.23
N ILE A 232 -2.53 29.98 11.46
CA ILE A 232 -2.86 31.32 11.00
C ILE A 232 -1.99 31.66 9.79
N TYR A 233 -2.56 32.23 8.74
CA TYR A 233 -1.82 32.71 7.59
C TYR A 233 -1.92 34.24 7.42
N HIS A 234 -0.92 34.81 6.76
CA HIS A 234 -0.77 36.23 6.45
C HIS A 234 -0.45 36.41 4.96
N PHE A 235 -0.98 37.46 4.35
CA PHE A 235 -0.54 37.93 3.03
C PHE A 235 0.77 38.73 3.15
N SER A 236 1.51 38.87 2.05
CA SER A 236 2.83 39.53 2.03
C SER A 236 2.83 41.00 2.48
N HIS A 237 1.70 41.70 2.32
CA HIS A 237 1.51 43.07 2.81
C HIS A 237 1.21 43.15 4.31
N CYS A 238 0.85 42.05 4.96
CA CYS A 238 0.47 42.06 6.36
C CYS A 238 1.70 42.04 7.28
N THR A 239 1.67 42.82 8.36
CA THR A 239 2.78 42.91 9.32
C THR A 239 3.23 41.55 9.85
N GLY A 240 2.26 40.66 10.14
CA GLY A 240 2.53 39.30 10.63
C GLY A 240 3.28 38.40 9.63
N TYR A 241 3.29 38.73 8.34
CA TYR A 241 4.08 38.03 7.34
C TYR A 241 5.59 38.20 7.58
N ARG A 242 6.00 39.43 7.92
CA ARG A 242 7.41 39.81 8.11
C ARG A 242 7.94 39.41 9.49
N THR A 243 7.08 39.44 10.51
CA THR A 243 7.48 39.17 11.89
C THR A 243 7.40 37.68 12.27
N MET A 244 6.73 36.87 11.47
CA MET A 244 6.65 35.42 11.68
C MET A 244 7.95 34.72 11.26
N SER A 245 8.50 33.93 12.18
CA SER A 245 9.70 33.10 11.94
C SER A 245 9.49 32.06 10.83
N ASP A 246 10.51 31.92 9.98
CA ASP A 246 10.53 30.92 8.90
C ASP A 246 10.63 29.48 9.40
N LYS A 247 11.13 29.27 10.61
CA LYS A 247 11.33 27.93 11.20
C LYS A 247 10.03 27.13 11.31
N ASN A 248 8.89 27.81 11.42
CA ASN A 248 7.57 27.19 11.51
C ASN A 248 6.63 27.68 10.39
N ALA A 249 7.18 28.17 9.26
CA ALA A 249 6.39 28.69 8.16
C ALA A 249 6.08 27.61 7.11
N VAL A 250 4.87 27.71 6.54
CA VAL A 250 4.45 27.04 5.32
C VAL A 250 3.94 28.12 4.37
N TYR A 251 4.26 28.01 3.08
CA TYR A 251 3.86 28.98 2.08
C TYR A 251 2.78 28.40 1.16
N PHE A 252 1.75 29.20 0.89
CA PHE A 252 0.64 28.86 0.02
C PHE A 252 0.61 29.83 -1.16
N LYS A 253 0.16 29.35 -2.32
CA LYS A 253 0.02 30.18 -3.52
C LYS A 253 -1.30 30.95 -3.55
N THR A 254 -2.33 30.42 -2.88
CA THR A 254 -3.66 31.03 -2.85
C THR A 254 -4.30 30.88 -1.49
N GLU A 255 -5.26 31.75 -1.19
CA GLU A 255 -6.03 31.67 0.05
C GLU A 255 -6.82 30.35 0.17
N ASN A 256 -7.34 29.86 -0.96
CA ASN A 256 -8.06 28.60 -1.04
C ASN A 256 -7.17 27.41 -0.66
N GLU A 257 -5.88 27.46 -1.01
CA GLU A 257 -4.92 26.43 -0.62
C GLU A 257 -4.66 26.46 0.90
N ALA A 258 -4.47 27.65 1.47
CA ALA A 258 -4.28 27.84 2.90
C ALA A 258 -5.51 27.35 3.71
N THR A 259 -6.71 27.73 3.27
CA THR A 259 -7.97 27.35 3.93
C THR A 259 -8.28 25.85 3.79
N LYS A 260 -8.07 25.23 2.63
CA LYS A 260 -8.14 23.76 2.48
C LYS A 260 -7.11 23.02 3.33
N ALA A 261 -5.93 23.62 3.53
CA ALA A 261 -4.92 23.11 4.46
C ALA A 261 -5.29 23.29 5.94
N GLY A 262 -6.41 23.97 6.23
CA GLY A 262 -6.95 24.19 7.58
C GLY A 262 -6.38 25.43 8.26
N TYR A 263 -5.87 26.40 7.49
CA TYR A 263 -5.37 27.66 8.00
C TYR A 263 -6.44 28.74 7.88
N ARG A 264 -6.42 29.68 8.83
CA ARG A 264 -7.33 30.84 8.86
C ARG A 264 -6.56 32.13 8.71
N LEU A 265 -7.20 33.13 8.11
CA LEU A 265 -6.62 34.47 7.98
C LEU A 265 -6.35 35.06 9.36
N ALA A 266 -5.22 35.73 9.53
CA ALA A 266 -4.96 36.49 10.74
C ALA A 266 -5.96 37.63 10.89
N ASN A 267 -6.53 37.81 12.08
CA ASN A 267 -7.55 38.84 12.32
C ASN A 267 -7.07 40.27 12.00
N ASN A 268 -5.76 40.51 12.05
CA ASN A 268 -5.11 41.78 11.72
C ASN A 268 -4.63 41.88 10.26
N CYS A 269 -5.02 40.95 9.41
CA CYS A 269 -4.66 40.88 8.00
C CYS A 269 -5.94 40.85 7.18
N LYS A 270 -6.07 41.76 6.20
CA LYS A 270 -7.23 41.80 5.30
C LYS A 270 -6.81 41.28 3.93
N ALA A 271 -7.66 40.46 3.32
CA ALA A 271 -7.57 40.17 1.89
C ALA A 271 -7.73 41.49 1.11
N LEU A 272 -6.94 41.63 0.04
CA LEU A 272 -7.05 42.75 -0.91
C LEU A 272 -8.12 42.44 -1.96
#